data_AF-X1LZ33-F1
#
_entry.id   AF-X1LZ33-F1
#
_cell.length_a   1.000
_cell.length_b   1.000
_cell.length_c   1.000
_cell.angle_alpha   90.00
_cell.angle_beta   90.00
_cell.angle_gamma   90.00
#
_symmetry.space_group_name_H-M   'P 1'
#
loop_
_entity.id
_entity.type
_entity.pdbx_description
1 polymer ?
#
loop_
_entity_poly.entity_id
_entity_poly.type
_entity_poly.pdbx_seq_one_letter_code
_entity_poly.pdbx_strand_id
1 'polypeptide(L)'
;MNKKGSLVKDREDIKAEFIKQLRNFVDELYKYTQTKDKQWSIKGFIDVFRNIYTVSGDTKIISKIIEIHLFPKILEFAQEHSYKVVLAEHQNWYPDISFVHEENHGIKFAVDIKTTYRDPKYPGHCNGFTLGSHGE
;
A
#
# COMPACT_ATOMS: atom_id res chain seq x y z
N MET A 1 8.13 44.07 -9.83
CA MET A 1 8.37 42.84 -9.05
C MET A 1 7.18 41.92 -9.21
N ASN A 2 7.29 40.90 -10.07
CA ASN A 2 6.25 39.89 -10.24
C ASN A 2 6.20 39.02 -8.98
N LYS A 3 5.15 39.18 -8.17
CA LYS A 3 4.73 38.14 -7.23
C LYS A 3 4.21 36.99 -8.10
N LYS A 4 5.00 35.93 -8.27
CA LYS A 4 4.48 34.63 -8.69
C LYS A 4 3.47 34.22 -7.63
N GLY A 5 2.18 34.43 -7.92
CA GLY A 5 1.12 33.82 -7.16
C GLY A 5 1.32 32.31 -7.24
N SER A 6 1.53 31.67 -6.09
CA SER A 6 1.42 30.23 -5.99
C SER A 6 0.00 29.88 -6.43
N LEU A 7 -0.15 29.25 -7.59
CA LEU A 7 -1.41 28.67 -8.01
C LEU A 7 -1.66 27.52 -7.05
N VAL A 8 -2.53 27.74 -6.06
CA VAL A 8 -3.08 26.67 -5.23
C VAL A 8 -3.68 25.66 -6.21
N LYS A 9 -3.06 24.48 -6.33
CA LYS A 9 -3.57 23.42 -7.20
C LYS A 9 -5.01 23.10 -6.76
N ASP A 10 -5.91 22.98 -7.72
CA ASP A 10 -7.27 22.57 -7.44
C ASP A 10 -7.29 21.12 -6.91
N ARG A 11 -8.34 20.76 -6.19
CA ARG A 11 -8.49 19.44 -5.58
C ARG A 11 -8.43 18.31 -6.62
N GLU A 12 -9.01 18.53 -7.80
CA GLU A 12 -8.98 17.53 -8.88
C GLU A 12 -7.57 17.38 -9.47
N ASP A 13 -6.77 18.46 -9.55
CA ASP A 13 -5.38 18.38 -9.98
C ASP A 13 -4.53 17.56 -9.00
N ILE A 14 -4.72 17.79 -7.69
CA ILE A 14 -4.01 17.05 -6.63
C ILE A 14 -4.38 15.57 -6.67
N LYS A 15 -5.66 15.26 -6.88
CA LYS A 15 -6.16 13.88 -7.03
C LYS A 15 -5.59 13.20 -8.27
N ALA A 16 -5.59 13.88 -9.42
CA ALA A 16 -5.03 13.33 -10.65
C ALA A 16 -3.52 13.05 -10.51
N GLU A 17 -2.80 13.97 -9.88
CA GLU A 17 -1.37 13.82 -9.59
C GLU A 17 -1.11 12.67 -8.61
N PHE A 18 -1.88 12.57 -7.51
CA PHE A 18 -1.77 11.46 -6.55
C PHE A 18 -2.01 10.10 -7.23
N ILE A 19 -3.04 9.98 -8.07
CA ILE A 19 -3.34 8.73 -8.80
C ILE A 19 -2.19 8.36 -9.73
N LYS A 20 -1.61 9.34 -10.43
CA LYS A 20 -0.46 9.12 -11.32
C LYS A 20 0.76 8.64 -10.52
N GLN A 21 1.09 9.31 -9.43
CA GLN A 21 2.19 8.94 -8.54
C GLN A 21 1.99 7.54 -7.97
N LEU A 22 0.80 7.25 -7.44
CA LEU A 22 0.47 5.94 -6.88
C LEU A 22 0.59 4.81 -7.90
N ARG A 23 0.16 5.03 -9.15
CA ARG A 23 0.31 4.04 -10.23
C ARG A 23 1.77 3.76 -10.53
N ASN A 24 2.58 4.81 -10.68
CA ASN A 24 4.02 4.66 -10.91
C ASN A 24 4.68 3.88 -9.75
N PHE A 25 4.33 4.23 -8.50
CA PHE A 25 4.80 3.51 -7.32
C PHE A 25 4.45 2.02 -7.37
N VAL A 26 3.18 1.69 -7.67
CA VAL A 26 2.72 0.29 -7.77
C VAL A 26 3.44 -0.47 -8.88
N ASP A 27 3.70 0.16 -10.02
CA ASP A 27 4.44 -0.45 -11.14
C ASP A 27 5.88 -0.80 -10.78
N GLU A 28 6.46 -0.16 -9.75
CA GLU A 28 7.82 -0.42 -9.29
C GLU A 28 7.89 -1.36 -8.07
N LEU A 29 6.78 -1.60 -7.37
CA LEU A 29 6.75 -2.42 -6.15
C LEU A 29 7.27 -3.84 -6.35
N TYR A 30 7.11 -4.43 -7.54
CA TYR A 30 7.60 -5.79 -7.80
C TYR A 30 9.14 -5.87 -7.67
N LYS A 31 9.87 -4.79 -7.97
CA LYS A 31 11.34 -4.73 -7.86
C LYS A 31 11.80 -4.87 -6.41
N TYR A 32 10.96 -4.45 -5.47
CA TYR A 32 11.22 -4.53 -4.04
C TYR A 32 10.72 -5.85 -3.43
N THR A 33 9.56 -6.32 -3.89
CA THR A 33 8.91 -7.51 -3.31
C THR A 33 9.44 -8.83 -3.85
N GLN A 34 10.20 -8.80 -4.96
CA GLN A 34 10.67 -10.00 -5.65
C GLN A 34 12.18 -10.00 -5.90
N THR A 35 12.75 -11.19 -5.97
CA THR A 35 14.12 -11.44 -6.40
C THR A 35 14.24 -11.36 -7.93
N LYS A 36 15.47 -11.39 -8.47
CA LYS A 36 15.73 -11.35 -9.92
C LYS A 36 15.05 -12.49 -10.69
N ASP A 37 14.88 -13.64 -10.05
CA ASP A 37 14.18 -14.82 -10.58
C ASP A 37 12.67 -14.83 -10.24
N LYS A 38 12.10 -13.68 -9.85
CA LYS A 38 10.66 -13.45 -9.59
C LYS A 38 10.11 -14.25 -8.40
N GLN A 39 10.96 -14.74 -7.50
CA GLN A 39 10.50 -15.31 -6.25
C GLN A 39 10.23 -14.20 -5.24
N TRP A 40 9.40 -14.48 -4.23
CA TRP A 40 9.19 -13.55 -3.13
C TRP A 40 10.49 -13.36 -2.36
N SER A 41 10.81 -12.11 -2.00
CA SER A 41 12.01 -11.80 -1.22
C SER A 41 11.87 -12.23 0.24
N ILE A 42 10.65 -12.21 0.81
CA ILE A 42 10.38 -12.76 2.14
C ILE A 42 10.21 -14.27 2.05
N LYS A 43 10.97 -15.00 2.89
CA LYS A 43 10.93 -16.47 2.99
C LYS A 43 10.37 -17.00 4.31
N GLY A 44 10.27 -16.13 5.32
CA GLY A 44 9.91 -16.53 6.68
C GLY A 44 10.17 -15.43 7.70
N PHE A 45 9.97 -15.77 8.95
CA PHE A 45 10.30 -14.95 10.11
C PHE A 45 11.58 -15.46 10.77
N ILE A 46 12.30 -14.57 11.44
CA ILE A 46 13.47 -14.91 12.23
C ILE A 46 13.23 -14.50 13.68
N ASP A 47 13.61 -15.35 14.63
CA ASP A 47 13.58 -15.00 16.04
C ASP A 47 14.92 -14.39 16.51
N VAL A 48 14.97 -13.97 17.78
CA VAL A 48 16.18 -13.43 18.41
C VAL A 48 17.32 -14.45 18.54
N PHE A 49 17.02 -15.75 18.41
CA PHE A 49 17.99 -16.85 18.42
C PHE A 49 18.46 -17.23 17.01
N ARG A 50 18.01 -16.53 15.98
CA ARG A 50 18.29 -16.76 14.56
C ARG A 50 17.70 -18.05 13.98
N ASN A 51 16.66 -18.59 14.61
CA ASN A 51 15.85 -19.65 14.00
C ASN A 51 14.97 -19.05 12.90
N ILE A 52 14.89 -19.72 11.75
CA ILE A 52 14.07 -19.30 10.61
C ILE A 52 12.81 -20.16 10.56
N TYR A 53 11.66 -19.48 10.54
CA TYR A 53 10.33 -20.10 10.46
C TYR A 53 9.70 -19.76 9.12
N THR A 54 9.45 -20.78 8.31
CA THR A 54 8.84 -20.59 6.98
C THR A 54 7.37 -20.19 7.10
N VAL A 55 6.88 -19.46 6.10
CA VAL A 55 5.48 -19.06 6.00
C VAL A 55 4.64 -20.25 5.53
N SER A 56 3.57 -20.59 6.25
CA SER A 56 2.59 -21.59 5.81
C SER A 56 1.66 -21.03 4.73
N GLY A 57 0.84 -21.87 4.10
CA GLY A 57 -0.15 -21.43 3.10
C GLY A 57 -1.35 -20.65 3.66
N ASP A 58 -1.32 -20.20 4.91
CA ASP A 58 -2.41 -19.46 5.53
C ASP A 58 -2.52 -18.04 4.95
N THR A 59 -3.68 -17.70 4.40
CA THR A 59 -3.90 -16.43 3.69
C THR A 59 -3.87 -15.21 4.61
N LYS A 60 -4.21 -15.35 5.90
CA LYS A 60 -4.17 -14.25 6.87
C LYS A 60 -2.73 -13.93 7.27
N ILE A 61 -1.89 -14.96 7.41
CA ILE A 61 -0.46 -14.75 7.67
C ILE A 61 0.19 -14.09 6.45
N ILE A 62 -0.08 -14.62 5.25
CA ILE A 62 0.47 -14.09 4.00
C ILE A 62 0.05 -12.62 3.78
N SER A 63 -1.23 -12.27 4.00
CA SER A 63 -1.69 -10.90 3.82
C SER A 63 -0.95 -9.92 4.74
N LYS A 64 -0.78 -10.29 6.02
CA LYS A 64 -0.08 -9.43 6.99
C LYS A 64 1.40 -9.27 6.65
N ILE A 65 2.05 -10.32 6.13
CA ILE A 65 3.43 -10.23 5.65
C ILE A 65 3.54 -9.23 4.50
N ILE A 66 2.62 -9.28 3.53
CA ILE A 66 2.60 -8.35 2.39
C ILE A 66 2.42 -6.92 2.88
N GLU A 67 1.47 -6.66 3.78
CA GLU A 67 1.26 -5.33 4.38
C GLU A 67 2.54 -4.80 5.05
N ILE A 68 3.15 -5.58 5.94
CA ILE A 68 4.38 -5.19 6.66
C ILE A 68 5.52 -4.94 5.68
N HIS A 69 5.65 -5.79 4.67
CA HIS A 69 6.69 -5.68 3.67
C HIS A 69 6.54 -4.40 2.84
N LEU A 70 5.33 -4.06 2.40
CA LEU A 70 5.07 -2.88 1.60
C LEU A 70 5.19 -1.57 2.40
N PHE A 71 4.99 -1.63 3.72
CA PHE A 71 4.85 -0.44 4.55
C PHE A 71 6.04 0.55 4.50
N PRO A 72 7.32 0.13 4.56
CA PRO A 72 8.45 1.05 4.41
C PRO A 72 8.42 1.83 3.10
N LYS A 73 8.04 1.16 1.99
CA LYS A 73 7.92 1.81 0.67
C LYS A 73 6.74 2.76 0.58
N ILE A 74 5.66 2.47 1.30
CA ILE A 74 4.53 3.38 1.43
C ILE A 74 4.92 4.66 2.20
N LEU A 75 5.74 4.53 3.25
CA LEU A 75 6.26 5.70 3.98
C LEU A 75 7.19 6.55 3.12
N GLU A 76 8.09 5.92 2.35
CA GLU A 76 8.95 6.62 1.37
C GLU A 76 8.10 7.39 0.34
N PHE A 77 7.11 6.72 -0.28
CA PHE A 77 6.17 7.35 -1.20
C PHE A 77 5.47 8.58 -0.61
N ALA A 78 5.03 8.47 0.65
CA ALA A 78 4.36 9.57 1.32
C ALA A 78 5.30 10.78 1.50
N GLN A 79 6.53 10.53 1.94
CA GLN A 79 7.55 11.57 2.13
C GLN A 79 7.94 12.24 0.81
N GLU A 80 8.15 11.46 -0.25
CA GLU A 80 8.51 11.96 -1.58
C GLU A 80 7.44 12.86 -2.21
N HIS A 81 6.19 12.66 -1.84
CA HIS A 81 5.04 13.37 -2.42
C HIS A 81 4.30 14.29 -1.45
N SER A 82 4.92 14.66 -0.32
CA SER A 82 4.37 15.61 0.66
C SER A 82 3.04 15.17 1.29
N TYR A 83 2.99 13.90 1.70
CA TYR A 83 1.90 13.32 2.49
C TYR A 83 2.39 12.78 3.83
N LYS A 84 1.55 12.93 4.86
CA LYS A 84 1.67 12.19 6.12
C LYS A 84 0.86 10.91 6.05
N VAL A 85 1.41 9.83 6.59
CA VAL A 85 0.70 8.56 6.77
C VAL A 85 0.06 8.53 8.15
N VAL A 86 -1.24 8.25 8.20
CA VAL A 86 -2.00 7.96 9.42
C VAL A 86 -2.56 6.54 9.30
N LEU A 87 -2.26 5.70 10.28
CA LEU A 87 -2.75 4.33 10.37
C LEU A 87 -4.05 4.28 11.19
N ALA A 88 -4.88 3.27 10.93
CA ALA A 88 -6.03 2.98 11.80
C ALA A 88 -5.58 2.66 13.24
N GLU A 89 -6.13 3.39 14.21
CA GLU A 89 -5.81 3.22 15.64
C GLU A 89 -6.52 2.02 16.28
N HIS A 90 -7.64 1.59 15.68
CA HIS A 90 -8.46 0.49 16.17
C HIS A 90 -8.59 -0.63 15.13
N GLN A 91 -8.74 -1.85 15.63
CA GLN A 91 -9.01 -3.01 14.79
C GLN A 91 -10.34 -2.82 14.05
N ASN A 92 -10.37 -3.20 12.76
CA ASN A 92 -11.54 -3.11 11.87
C ASN A 92 -11.98 -1.69 11.48
N TRP A 93 -11.11 -0.68 11.65
CA TRP A 93 -11.37 0.65 11.13
C TRP A 93 -10.81 0.80 9.71
N TYR A 94 -11.67 1.26 8.80
CA TYR A 94 -11.25 1.68 7.46
C TYR A 94 -10.77 3.14 7.49
N PRO A 95 -9.75 3.50 6.69
CA PRO A 95 -8.87 2.64 5.89
C PRO A 95 -7.68 2.12 6.68
N ASP A 96 -6.95 1.15 6.12
CA ASP A 96 -5.64 0.73 6.65
C ASP A 96 -4.68 1.92 6.73
N ILE A 97 -4.66 2.74 5.67
CA ILE A 97 -3.72 3.83 5.46
C ILE A 97 -4.47 5.08 4.99
N SER A 98 -4.24 6.20 5.66
CA SER A 98 -4.67 7.52 5.22
C SER A 98 -3.45 8.37 4.85
N PHE A 99 -3.35 8.79 3.60
CA PHE A 99 -2.41 9.82 3.17
C PHE A 99 -3.05 11.19 3.37
N VAL A 100 -2.47 12.04 4.20
CA VAL A 100 -2.94 13.39 4.49
C VAL A 100 -1.97 14.40 3.88
N HIS A 101 -2.45 15.23 2.94
CA HIS A 101 -1.61 16.21 2.24
C HIS A 101 -1.03 17.22 3.23
N GLU A 102 0.28 17.44 3.21
CA GLU A 102 0.96 18.23 4.24
C GLU A 102 0.54 19.70 4.29
N GLU A 103 0.33 20.34 3.14
CA GLU A 103 -0.06 21.76 3.10
C GLU A 103 -1.57 21.98 3.31
N ASN A 104 -2.39 20.98 3.01
CA ASN A 104 -3.85 21.07 3.08
C ASN A 104 -4.41 19.78 3.66
N HIS A 105 -4.46 19.71 4.99
CA HIS A 105 -4.93 18.54 5.74
C HIS A 105 -6.40 18.16 5.44
N GLY A 106 -7.17 18.99 4.73
CA GLY A 106 -8.51 18.66 4.22
C GLY A 106 -8.51 17.75 2.99
N ILE A 107 -7.34 17.49 2.41
CA ILE A 107 -7.15 16.53 1.32
C ILE A 107 -6.56 15.25 1.90
N LYS A 108 -7.33 14.17 1.77
CA LYS A 108 -6.98 12.85 2.29
C LYS A 108 -7.27 11.79 1.25
N PHE A 109 -6.37 10.83 1.13
CA PHE A 109 -6.56 9.63 0.31
C PHE A 109 -6.58 8.40 1.21
N ALA A 110 -7.69 7.68 1.16
CA ALA A 110 -7.86 6.41 1.85
C ALA A 110 -7.33 5.28 0.97
N VAL A 111 -6.40 4.49 1.49
CA VAL A 111 -5.77 3.37 0.81
C VAL A 111 -5.88 2.13 1.70
N ASP A 112 -6.28 1.03 1.08
CA ASP A 112 -6.52 -0.24 1.74
C ASP A 112 -5.87 -1.34 0.89
N ILE A 113 -5.18 -2.27 1.57
CA ILE A 113 -4.40 -3.32 0.91
C ILE A 113 -5.21 -4.61 0.94
N LYS A 114 -5.69 -5.04 -0.23
CA LYS A 114 -6.40 -6.32 -0.37
C LYS A 114 -5.49 -7.40 -0.94
N THR A 115 -5.50 -8.56 -0.30
CA THR A 115 -4.80 -9.77 -0.74
C THR A 115 -5.80 -10.85 -1.12
N THR A 116 -5.50 -11.61 -2.16
CA THR A 116 -6.24 -12.81 -2.56
C THR A 116 -5.27 -13.82 -3.18
N TYR A 117 -5.76 -14.98 -3.58
CA TYR A 117 -4.97 -16.05 -4.19
C TYR A 117 -5.52 -16.46 -5.55
N ARG A 118 -4.67 -17.09 -6.35
CA ARG A 118 -5.04 -17.70 -7.63
C ARG A 118 -5.28 -19.20 -7.42
N ASP A 119 -6.30 -19.73 -8.07
CA ASP A 119 -6.52 -21.18 -8.11
C ASP A 119 -5.74 -21.78 -9.30
N PRO A 120 -4.76 -22.67 -9.07
CA PRO A 120 -4.02 -23.33 -10.15
C PRO A 120 -4.91 -24.11 -11.12
N LYS A 121 -6.09 -24.55 -10.68
CA LYS A 121 -7.06 -25.27 -11.53
C LYS A 121 -7.75 -24.35 -12.54
N TYR A 122 -7.73 -23.04 -12.33
CA TYR A 122 -8.34 -22.03 -13.19
C TYR A 122 -7.33 -20.93 -13.57
N PRO A 123 -6.38 -21.22 -14.49
CA PRO A 123 -5.40 -20.24 -14.93
C PRO A 123 -6.07 -18.97 -15.48
N GLY A 124 -5.55 -17.80 -15.08
CA GLY A 124 -6.13 -16.50 -15.43
C GLY A 124 -7.23 -16.02 -14.48
N HIS A 125 -7.79 -16.91 -13.65
CA HIS A 125 -8.74 -16.53 -12.61
C HIS A 125 -8.02 -16.08 -11.32
N CYS A 126 -8.56 -15.04 -10.70
CA CYS A 126 -8.16 -14.56 -9.39
C CYS A 126 -9.37 -14.74 -8.48
N ASN A 127 -9.21 -15.32 -7.29
CA ASN A 127 -10.33 -15.33 -6.35
C ASN A 127 -10.71 -13.89 -6.01
N GLY A 128 -12.00 -13.61 -6.00
CA GLY A 128 -12.51 -12.24 -5.83
C GLY A 128 -11.96 -11.55 -4.58
N PHE A 129 -11.94 -10.22 -4.61
CA PHE A 129 -11.56 -9.42 -3.46
C PHE A 129 -12.79 -9.10 -2.62
N THR A 130 -12.65 -9.12 -1.29
CA THR A 130 -13.64 -8.52 -0.41
C THR A 130 -13.30 -7.04 -0.29
N LEU A 131 -14.13 -6.15 -0.84
CA LEU A 131 -13.85 -4.70 -0.91
C LEU A 131 -14.39 -3.92 0.31
N GLY A 132 -14.57 -4.60 1.43
CA GLY A 132 -15.30 -4.07 2.59
C GLY A 132 -16.81 -4.25 2.46
N SER A 133 -17.52 -4.13 3.59
CA SER A 133 -18.98 -4.10 3.57
C SER A 133 -19.45 -2.84 2.86
N HIS A 134 -20.53 -2.95 2.08
CA HIS A 134 -21.31 -1.78 1.69
C HIS A 134 -22.02 -1.39 2.98
N GLY A 135 -21.47 -0.42 3.70
CA GLY A 135 -21.97 -0.05 5.04
C GLY A 135 -23.47 0.25 5.03
N GLU A 136 -24.10 0.09 6.19
CA GLU A 136 -25.21 0.96 6.59
C GLU A 136 -24.69 2.38 6.82
#